data_AF-A0A4V2A4X9-F1
#
_entry.id   AF-A0A4V2A4X9-F1
#
_cell.length_a   1.000
_cell.length_b   1.000
_cell.length_c   1.000
_cell.angle_alpha   90.00
_cell.angle_beta   90.00
_cell.angle_gamma   90.00
#
_symmetry.space_group_name_H-M   'P 1'
#
loop_
_entity.id
_entity.type
_entity.pdbx_description
1 polymer ?
#
loop_
_entity_poly.entity_id
_entity_poly.type
_entity_poly.pdbx_seq_one_letter_code
_entity_poly.pdbx_strand_id
1 'polypeptide(L)'
;KAIAQLTTDAAGKYAYTLPEFVPLKATASNSGYYKNSIQTMVPADAESVMFSNPVLCLNPITTEAVRVENVYYDYNKATLQEASFPELDKLVSLLNDNPNMTIELGAHTDSKGADAYNLKLSDARANSVVEYLVSKGIDRSRLVAKGYGETSPVAENTNSDGSDNPEGRQQNRRTEFRVLKN
;
A
#
# COMPACT_ATOMS: atom_id res chain seq x y z
N LYS A 1 -21.62 9.52 -9.48
CA LYS A 1 -22.96 10.00 -9.90
C LYS A 1 -22.73 10.95 -11.06
N ALA A 2 -23.30 10.71 -12.25
CA ALA A 2 -23.18 11.65 -13.36
C ALA A 2 -23.93 12.94 -12.98
N ILE A 3 -23.25 14.08 -13.09
CA ILE A 3 -23.80 15.40 -12.70
C ILE A 3 -24.42 16.15 -13.90
N ALA A 4 -24.10 15.74 -15.13
CA ALA A 4 -24.79 16.15 -16.35
C ALA A 4 -24.54 15.13 -17.48
N GLN A 5 -25.49 15.06 -18.43
CA GLN A 5 -25.37 14.33 -19.69
C GLN A 5 -25.95 15.24 -20.77
N LEU A 6 -25.20 15.49 -21.86
CA LEU A 6 -25.53 16.50 -22.87
C LEU A 6 -25.35 15.93 -24.28
N THR A 7 -26.17 16.42 -25.21
CA THR A 7 -26.12 16.13 -26.63
C THR A 7 -25.63 17.36 -27.38
N THR A 8 -24.72 17.20 -28.34
CA THR A 8 -24.09 18.29 -29.08
C THR A 8 -25.04 18.95 -30.08
N ASP A 9 -24.71 20.18 -30.51
CA ASP A 9 -25.34 20.81 -31.67
C ASP A 9 -24.85 20.20 -33.00
N ALA A 10 -25.39 20.70 -34.12
CA ALA A 10 -25.08 20.22 -35.47
C ALA A 10 -23.63 20.50 -35.92
N ALA A 11 -22.90 21.37 -35.22
CA ALA A 11 -21.47 21.61 -35.41
C ALA A 11 -20.60 20.84 -34.40
N GLY A 12 -21.20 19.99 -33.57
CA GLY A 12 -20.52 19.20 -32.54
C GLY A 12 -20.18 19.98 -31.26
N LYS A 13 -20.76 21.16 -31.04
CA LYS A 13 -20.48 21.99 -29.85
C LYS A 13 -21.47 21.71 -28.73
N TYR A 14 -21.00 21.85 -27.50
CA TYR A 14 -21.80 21.86 -26.29
C TYR A 14 -21.21 22.87 -25.29
N ALA A 15 -22.04 23.39 -24.39
CA ALA A 15 -21.61 24.25 -23.29
C ALA A 15 -22.40 23.89 -22.03
N TYR A 16 -21.73 23.90 -20.88
CA TYR A 16 -22.34 23.62 -19.57
C TYR A 16 -21.69 24.49 -18.51
N THR A 17 -22.50 25.16 -17.71
CA THR A 17 -22.05 25.99 -16.59
C THR A 17 -22.28 25.22 -15.30
N LEU A 18 -21.21 24.94 -14.56
CA LEU A 18 -21.30 24.33 -13.24
C LEU A 18 -21.71 25.39 -12.20
N PRO A 19 -22.69 25.15 -11.32
CA PRO A 19 -22.89 25.99 -10.14
C PRO A 19 -21.71 25.85 -9.15
N GLU A 20 -21.40 26.96 -8.47
CA GLU A 20 -20.15 27.31 -7.76
C GLU A 20 -19.49 26.22 -6.87
N PHE A 21 -18.15 26.31 -6.78
CA PHE A 21 -17.22 25.45 -6.01
C PHE A 21 -17.42 23.95 -6.22
N VAL A 22 -17.10 23.46 -7.41
CA VAL A 22 -17.08 22.02 -7.65
C VAL A 22 -15.76 21.43 -7.16
N PRO A 23 -15.77 20.47 -6.22
CA PRO A 23 -14.57 19.71 -5.92
C PRO A 23 -14.17 18.91 -7.16
N LEU A 24 -13.05 19.28 -7.77
CA LEU A 24 -12.48 18.52 -8.88
C LEU A 24 -11.49 17.49 -8.34
N LYS A 25 -11.64 16.24 -8.77
CA LYS A 25 -10.65 15.18 -8.54
C LYS A 25 -9.90 14.89 -9.85
N ALA A 26 -8.66 15.34 -9.94
CA ALA A 26 -7.76 14.92 -11.02
C ALA A 26 -7.09 13.61 -10.63
N THR A 27 -7.05 12.64 -11.54
CA THR A 27 -6.45 11.32 -11.32
C THR A 27 -5.47 11.03 -12.44
N ALA A 28 -4.24 10.65 -12.09
CA ALA A 28 -3.24 10.17 -13.03
C ALA A 28 -3.00 8.67 -12.81
N SER A 29 -2.80 7.95 -13.91
CA SER A 29 -2.44 6.53 -13.90
C SER A 29 -1.60 6.20 -15.12
N ASN A 30 -0.59 5.36 -14.95
CA ASN A 30 0.20 4.79 -16.03
C ASN A 30 0.62 3.36 -15.64
N SER A 31 0.81 2.49 -16.63
CA SER A 31 1.31 1.13 -16.39
C SER A 31 2.68 1.19 -15.70
N GLY A 32 2.86 0.42 -14.62
CA GLY A 32 4.10 0.43 -13.84
C GLY A 32 4.22 1.57 -12.82
N TYR A 33 3.14 2.32 -12.54
CA TYR A 33 3.13 3.38 -11.52
C TYR A 33 1.94 3.24 -10.56
N TYR A 34 2.11 3.73 -9.34
CA TYR A 34 1.01 3.89 -8.39
C TYR A 34 0.06 4.98 -8.89
N LYS A 35 -1.24 4.70 -8.92
CA LYS A 35 -2.25 5.71 -9.23
C LYS A 35 -2.17 6.85 -8.21
N ASN A 36 -2.26 8.09 -8.68
CA ASN A 36 -2.28 9.27 -7.82
C ASN A 36 -3.51 10.13 -8.13
N SER A 37 -4.04 10.81 -7.12
CA SER A 37 -5.14 11.74 -7.31
C SER A 37 -5.03 12.94 -6.38
N ILE A 38 -5.44 14.09 -6.89
CA ILE A 38 -5.53 15.34 -6.13
C ILE A 38 -6.98 15.82 -6.15
N GLN A 39 -7.40 16.41 -5.05
CA GLN A 39 -8.68 17.11 -4.95
C GLN A 39 -8.41 18.59 -4.76
N THR A 40 -9.09 19.44 -5.53
CA THR A 40 -8.99 20.89 -5.39
C THR A 40 -10.35 21.55 -5.58
N MET A 41 -10.48 22.75 -5.04
CA MET A 41 -11.61 23.64 -5.31
C MET A 41 -11.19 24.63 -6.38
N VAL A 42 -11.99 24.72 -7.45
CA VAL A 42 -11.74 25.64 -8.56
C VAL A 42 -12.75 26.78 -8.52
N PRO A 43 -12.30 28.06 -8.60
CA PRO A 43 -13.18 29.22 -8.74
C PRO A 43 -14.07 29.10 -9.99
N ALA A 44 -15.31 29.60 -9.89
CA ALA A 44 -16.32 29.44 -10.94
C ALA A 44 -15.99 30.15 -12.26
N ASP A 45 -15.09 31.14 -12.22
CA ASP A 45 -14.65 31.95 -13.34
C ASP A 45 -13.30 31.51 -13.93
N ALA A 46 -12.69 30.44 -13.43
CA ALA A 46 -11.43 29.94 -13.96
C ALA A 46 -11.64 29.31 -15.36
N GLU A 47 -11.15 29.98 -16.41
CA GLU A 47 -11.20 29.47 -17.80
C GLU A 47 -10.35 28.22 -18.01
N SER A 48 -9.28 28.04 -17.22
CA SER A 48 -8.45 26.83 -17.23
C SER A 48 -7.77 26.61 -15.87
N VAL A 49 -7.57 25.33 -15.51
CA VAL A 49 -6.80 24.92 -14.33
C VAL A 49 -5.70 23.98 -14.78
N MET A 50 -4.46 24.44 -14.65
CA MET A 50 -3.27 23.67 -15.00
C MET A 50 -2.73 22.96 -13.76
N PHE A 51 -2.64 21.64 -13.82
CA PHE A 51 -1.87 20.86 -12.85
C PHE A 51 -0.49 20.58 -13.46
N SER A 52 0.55 21.24 -12.95
CA SER A 52 1.95 21.01 -13.37
C SER A 52 2.67 20.11 -12.36
N ASN A 53 3.79 19.50 -12.74
CA ASN A 53 4.73 18.89 -11.78
C ASN A 53 5.27 20.00 -10.85
N PRO A 54 5.23 19.86 -9.51
CA PRO A 54 5.02 18.64 -8.70
C PRO A 54 3.59 18.33 -8.23
N VAL A 55 2.57 19.02 -8.73
CA VAL A 55 1.20 18.93 -8.25
C VAL A 55 0.55 17.54 -8.45
N LEU A 56 0.89 16.79 -9.50
CA LEU A 56 0.38 15.43 -9.73
C LEU A 56 1.44 14.52 -10.38
N CYS A 57 2.28 13.89 -9.56
CA CYS A 57 3.34 12.97 -10.00
C CYS A 57 2.93 11.51 -9.80
N LEU A 58 3.44 10.64 -10.67
CA LEU A 58 3.31 9.19 -10.53
C LEU A 58 4.60 8.61 -9.97
N ASN A 59 4.50 7.81 -8.90
CA ASN A 59 5.63 7.08 -8.35
C ASN A 59 5.72 5.71 -9.03
N PRO A 60 6.89 5.31 -9.55
CA PRO A 60 7.04 4.01 -10.19
C PRO A 60 6.84 2.89 -9.17
N ILE A 61 6.22 1.82 -9.62
CA ILE A 61 6.15 0.56 -8.90
C ILE A 61 7.43 -0.20 -9.19
N THR A 62 8.19 -0.49 -8.15
CA THR A 62 9.37 -1.35 -8.23
C THR A 62 9.00 -2.76 -7.79
N THR A 63 9.85 -3.73 -8.13
CA THR A 63 9.75 -5.10 -7.61
C THR A 63 10.37 -5.24 -6.22
N GLU A 64 10.90 -4.15 -5.67
CA GLU A 64 11.48 -4.13 -4.33
C GLU A 64 10.40 -4.23 -3.27
N ALA A 65 10.75 -4.83 -2.14
CA ALA A 65 9.84 -4.91 -1.01
C ALA A 65 9.72 -3.54 -0.33
N VAL A 66 8.48 -3.12 -0.11
CA VAL A 66 8.12 -1.93 0.63
C VAL A 66 7.74 -2.34 2.05
N ARG A 67 8.42 -1.78 3.05
CA ARG A 67 8.13 -2.05 4.45
C ARG A 67 6.76 -1.48 4.82
N VAL A 68 5.96 -2.27 5.53
CA VAL A 68 4.73 -1.81 6.17
C VAL A 68 5.08 -1.47 7.61
N GLU A 69 5.20 -0.18 7.90
CA GLU A 69 5.61 0.28 9.22
C GLU A 69 4.53 0.00 10.27
N ASN A 70 4.91 0.00 11.55
CA ASN A 70 3.95 -0.10 12.65
C ASN A 70 3.03 -1.34 12.62
N VAL A 71 3.45 -2.43 12.01
CA VAL A 71 2.73 -3.72 12.10
C VAL A 71 3.25 -4.49 13.32
N TYR A 72 2.40 -4.61 14.32
CA TYR A 72 2.72 -5.22 15.62
C TYR A 72 1.92 -6.50 15.84
N TYR A 73 2.56 -7.46 16.51
CA TYR A 73 1.98 -8.74 16.86
C TYR A 73 2.14 -8.99 18.35
N ASP A 74 1.21 -9.75 18.93
CA ASP A 74 1.38 -10.26 20.28
C ASP A 74 2.65 -11.10 20.43
N TYR A 75 3.24 -11.06 21.63
CA TYR A 75 4.47 -11.77 21.91
C TYR A 75 4.37 -13.25 21.53
N ASN A 76 5.27 -13.68 20.66
CA ASN A 76 5.36 -15.05 20.15
C ASN A 76 4.08 -15.56 19.43
N LYS A 77 3.28 -14.64 18.88
CA LYS A 77 2.03 -14.94 18.17
C LYS A 77 1.97 -14.22 16.81
N ALA A 78 0.95 -14.60 16.04
CA ALA A 78 0.56 -13.96 14.79
C ALA A 78 -0.65 -13.03 14.95
N THR A 79 -1.24 -12.95 16.14
CA THR A 79 -2.34 -12.02 16.42
C THR A 79 -1.88 -10.58 16.23
N LEU A 80 -2.52 -9.86 15.30
CA LEU A 80 -2.28 -8.45 15.08
C LEU A 80 -2.78 -7.62 16.25
N GLN A 81 -1.97 -6.65 16.68
CA GLN A 81 -2.39 -5.66 17.66
C GLN A 81 -3.17 -4.53 17.00
N GLU A 82 -4.11 -3.93 17.72
CA GLU A 82 -4.96 -2.84 17.22
C GLU A 82 -4.15 -1.64 16.72
N ALA A 83 -2.99 -1.38 17.32
CA ALA A 83 -2.05 -0.35 16.91
C ALA A 83 -1.55 -0.51 15.46
N SER A 84 -1.69 -1.71 14.87
CA SER A 84 -1.30 -2.00 13.47
C SER A 84 -2.34 -1.56 12.45
N PHE A 85 -3.61 -1.48 12.87
CA PHE A 85 -4.73 -1.29 11.96
C PHE A 85 -4.65 0.03 11.17
N PRO A 86 -4.22 1.17 11.75
CA PRO A 86 -4.08 2.41 10.98
C PRO A 86 -3.11 2.29 9.80
N GLU A 87 -2.01 1.55 9.92
CA GLU A 87 -1.10 1.35 8.78
C GLU A 87 -1.68 0.37 7.77
N LEU A 88 -2.26 -0.73 8.26
CA LEU A 88 -2.89 -1.72 7.37
C LEU A 88 -4.07 -1.12 6.59
N ASP A 89 -4.81 -0.17 7.16
CA ASP A 89 -5.89 0.57 6.49
C ASP A 89 -5.36 1.48 5.36
N LYS A 90 -4.11 1.98 5.45
CA LYS A 90 -3.45 2.66 4.32
C LYS A 90 -3.15 1.67 3.19
N LEU A 91 -2.71 0.46 3.52
CA LEU A 91 -2.49 -0.59 2.51
C LEU A 91 -3.82 -1.02 1.85
N VAL A 92 -4.91 -1.11 2.61
CA VAL A 92 -6.26 -1.31 2.05
C VAL A 92 -6.63 -0.20 1.07
N SER A 93 -6.39 1.06 1.45
CA SER A 93 -6.67 2.22 0.59
C SER A 93 -5.87 2.15 -0.70
N LEU A 94 -4.57 1.83 -0.62
CA LEU A 94 -3.71 1.63 -1.80
C LEU A 94 -4.26 0.56 -2.75
N LEU A 95 -4.70 -0.58 -2.22
CA LEU A 95 -5.24 -1.70 -3.00
C LEU A 95 -6.63 -1.39 -3.59
N ASN A 96 -7.42 -0.55 -2.94
CA ASN A 96 -8.69 -0.06 -3.48
C ASN A 96 -8.47 0.95 -4.62
N ASP A 97 -7.48 1.82 -4.49
CA ASP A 97 -7.13 2.78 -5.55
C ASP A 97 -6.53 2.08 -6.78
N ASN A 98 -5.90 0.92 -6.59
CA ASN A 98 -5.26 0.12 -7.65
C ASN A 98 -5.92 -1.27 -7.75
N PRO A 99 -7.13 -1.41 -8.33
CA PRO A 99 -7.91 -2.65 -8.28
C PRO A 99 -7.29 -3.85 -9.03
N ASN A 100 -6.38 -3.61 -9.98
CA ASN A 100 -5.65 -4.66 -10.70
C ASN A 100 -4.37 -5.12 -9.99
N MET A 101 -3.97 -4.41 -8.93
CA MET A 101 -2.73 -4.68 -8.21
C MET A 101 -2.84 -5.99 -7.43
N THR A 102 -1.84 -6.85 -7.60
CA THR A 102 -1.61 -8.08 -6.84
C THR A 102 -0.31 -7.93 -6.07
N ILE A 103 -0.31 -8.28 -4.78
CA ILE A 103 0.85 -8.13 -3.90
C ILE A 103 1.19 -9.43 -3.17
N GLU A 104 2.48 -9.61 -2.86
CA GLU A 104 2.95 -10.57 -1.87
C GLU A 104 3.19 -9.83 -0.55
N LEU A 105 2.59 -10.31 0.54
CA LEU A 105 2.86 -9.91 1.93
C LEU A 105 3.93 -10.82 2.51
N GLY A 106 5.09 -10.25 2.81
CA GLY A 106 6.21 -10.88 3.47
C GLY A 106 6.23 -10.57 4.96
N ALA A 107 6.45 -11.58 5.80
CA ALA A 107 6.80 -11.37 7.20
C ALA A 107 8.14 -12.02 7.52
N HIS A 108 8.89 -11.38 8.42
CA HIS A 108 10.26 -11.76 8.80
C HIS A 108 10.39 -11.82 10.32
N THR A 109 11.27 -12.67 10.81
CA THR A 109 11.68 -12.76 12.21
C THR A 109 13.13 -12.30 12.36
N ASP A 110 13.55 -12.07 13.60
CA ASP A 110 14.97 -12.05 13.92
C ASP A 110 15.53 -13.47 14.03
N SER A 111 16.83 -13.59 14.29
CA SER A 111 17.53 -14.86 14.39
C SER A 111 17.40 -15.58 15.75
N LYS A 112 16.47 -15.18 16.62
CA LYS A 112 16.22 -15.88 17.89
C LYS A 112 15.16 -16.95 17.66
N GLY A 113 15.49 -18.18 18.03
CA GLY A 113 14.59 -19.33 17.86
C GLY A 113 15.16 -20.33 16.87
N ALA A 114 14.41 -21.41 16.63
CA ALA A 114 14.77 -22.39 15.62
C ALA A 114 14.22 -21.96 14.25
N ASP A 115 14.95 -22.23 13.18
CA ASP A 115 14.59 -21.85 11.81
C ASP A 115 13.17 -22.28 11.44
N ALA A 116 12.82 -23.54 11.71
CA ALA A 116 11.49 -24.08 11.43
C ALA A 116 10.38 -23.39 12.23
N TYR A 117 10.69 -22.96 13.45
CA TYR A 117 9.76 -22.19 14.27
C TYR A 117 9.56 -20.78 13.69
N ASN A 118 10.65 -20.11 13.34
CA ASN A 118 10.66 -18.76 12.78
C ASN A 118 9.96 -18.70 11.41
N LEU A 119 10.17 -19.70 10.57
CA LEU A 119 9.45 -19.86 9.31
C LEU A 119 7.94 -19.97 9.56
N LYS A 120 7.52 -20.89 10.43
CA LYS A 120 6.09 -21.07 10.76
C LYS A 120 5.46 -19.80 11.37
N LEU A 121 6.19 -19.11 12.24
CA LEU A 121 5.71 -17.88 12.89
C LEU A 121 5.56 -16.75 11.86
N SER A 122 6.55 -16.56 10.99
CA SER A 122 6.45 -15.57 9.92
C SER A 122 5.33 -15.90 8.92
N ASP A 123 5.16 -17.16 8.53
CA ASP A 123 4.05 -17.58 7.65
C ASP A 123 2.69 -17.25 8.28
N ALA A 124 2.53 -17.54 9.58
CA ALA A 124 1.30 -17.22 10.28
C ALA A 124 1.06 -15.70 10.34
N ARG A 125 2.11 -14.89 10.58
CA ARG A 125 2.02 -13.42 10.61
C ARG A 125 1.62 -12.83 9.26
N ALA A 126 2.26 -13.27 8.17
CA ALA A 126 1.89 -12.86 6.82
C ALA A 126 0.44 -13.20 6.51
N ASN A 127 -0.02 -14.39 6.90
CA ASN A 127 -1.42 -14.78 6.77
C ASN A 127 -2.36 -13.89 7.59
N SER A 128 -2.02 -13.55 8.84
CA SER A 128 -2.85 -12.65 9.66
C SER A 128 -3.05 -11.27 9.02
N VAL A 129 -2.03 -10.73 8.36
CA VAL A 129 -2.17 -9.48 7.58
C VAL A 129 -3.09 -9.69 6.38
N VAL A 130 -2.92 -10.79 5.63
CA VAL A 130 -3.81 -11.11 4.51
C VAL A 130 -5.26 -11.26 4.95
N GLU A 131 -5.54 -11.99 6.04
CA GLU A 131 -6.90 -12.13 6.58
C GLU A 131 -7.49 -10.79 6.99
N TYR A 132 -6.68 -9.89 7.57
CA TYR A 132 -7.11 -8.54 7.87
C TYR A 132 -7.52 -7.77 6.60
N LEU A 133 -6.69 -7.78 5.55
CA LEU A 133 -7.00 -7.11 4.29
C LEU A 133 -8.26 -7.69 3.63
N VAL A 134 -8.43 -9.02 3.68
CA VAL A 134 -9.65 -9.70 3.19
C VAL A 134 -10.87 -9.28 4.00
N SER A 135 -10.75 -9.17 5.32
CA SER A 135 -11.85 -8.70 6.18
C SER A 135 -12.30 -7.26 5.85
N LYS A 136 -11.40 -6.47 5.25
CA LYS A 136 -11.66 -5.10 4.76
C LYS A 136 -12.17 -5.05 3.32
N GLY A 137 -12.40 -6.21 2.68
CA GLY A 137 -13.02 -6.33 1.36
C GLY A 137 -12.03 -6.49 0.20
N ILE A 138 -10.73 -6.68 0.46
CA ILE A 138 -9.76 -6.97 -0.60
C ILE A 138 -9.91 -8.44 -1.05
N ASP A 139 -10.01 -8.65 -2.35
CA ASP A 139 -10.10 -10.00 -2.93
C ASP A 139 -8.84 -10.83 -2.61
N ARG A 140 -9.04 -12.04 -2.04
CA ARG A 140 -7.95 -12.95 -1.66
C ARG A 140 -7.07 -13.35 -2.83
N SER A 141 -7.60 -13.41 -4.06
CA SER A 141 -6.82 -13.72 -5.26
C SER A 141 -5.74 -12.69 -5.58
N ARG A 142 -5.84 -11.48 -4.99
CA ARG A 142 -4.86 -10.39 -5.16
C ARG A 142 -3.74 -10.43 -4.11
N LEU A 143 -3.78 -11.38 -3.17
CA LEU A 143 -2.92 -11.40 -1.99
C LEU A 143 -2.20 -12.75 -1.87
N VAL A 144 -0.87 -12.70 -1.84
CA VAL A 144 -0.02 -13.87 -1.54
C VAL A 144 0.63 -13.67 -0.19
N ALA A 145 0.43 -14.57 0.77
CA ALA A 145 1.15 -14.53 2.06
C ALA A 145 2.44 -15.36 1.97
N LYS A 146 3.53 -14.85 2.53
CA LYS A 146 4.80 -15.57 2.61
C LYS A 146 5.59 -15.24 3.87
N GLY A 147 5.94 -16.25 4.65
CA GLY A 147 6.90 -16.19 5.72
C GLY A 147 8.31 -16.42 5.20
N TYR A 148 9.24 -15.58 5.65
CA TYR A 148 10.66 -15.68 5.33
C TYR A 148 11.50 -16.17 6.51
N GLY A 149 10.89 -16.34 7.69
CA GLY A 149 11.62 -16.58 8.94
C GLY A 149 12.73 -15.54 9.10
N GLU A 150 13.93 -16.01 9.43
CA GLU A 150 15.14 -15.19 9.57
C GLU A 150 16.03 -15.18 8.31
N THR A 151 15.61 -15.82 7.21
CA THR A 151 16.49 -16.08 6.05
C THR A 151 16.73 -14.86 5.16
N SER A 152 16.14 -13.71 5.49
CA SER A 152 16.23 -12.48 4.72
C SER A 152 16.39 -11.26 5.64
N PRO A 153 17.51 -11.18 6.39
CA PRO A 153 17.78 -10.07 7.28
C PRO A 153 18.07 -8.80 6.48
N VAL A 154 17.61 -7.66 7.01
CA VAL A 154 17.92 -6.31 6.50
C VAL A 154 18.96 -5.60 7.37
N ALA A 155 19.26 -6.17 8.54
CA ALA A 155 20.33 -5.73 9.43
C ALA A 155 20.96 -6.93 10.13
N GLU A 156 22.20 -6.75 10.60
CA GLU A 156 22.92 -7.79 11.33
C GLU A 156 22.20 -8.15 12.64
N ASN A 157 22.02 -9.45 12.92
CA ASN A 157 21.42 -9.89 14.18
C ASN A 157 22.42 -9.89 15.35
N THR A 158 23.71 -9.81 15.04
CA THR A 158 24.84 -9.77 15.98
C THR A 158 25.82 -8.65 15.61
N ASN A 159 26.57 -8.15 16.58
CA ASN A 159 27.66 -7.20 16.34
C ASN A 159 28.88 -7.92 15.73
N SER A 160 29.88 -7.16 15.30
CA SER A 160 31.11 -7.71 14.69
C SER A 160 31.93 -8.59 15.65
N ASP A 161 31.76 -8.42 16.96
CA ASP A 161 32.38 -9.24 18.00
C ASP A 161 31.56 -10.50 18.36
N GLY A 162 30.46 -10.76 17.65
CA GLY A 162 29.54 -11.87 17.90
C GLY A 162 28.56 -11.65 19.05
N SER A 163 28.59 -10.49 19.73
CA SER A 163 27.60 -10.14 20.73
C SER A 163 26.23 -9.85 20.11
N ASP A 164 25.20 -9.90 20.95
CA ASP A 164 23.81 -9.67 20.55
C ASP A 164 23.60 -8.23 20.00
N ASN A 165 22.90 -8.07 18.87
CA ASN A 165 22.55 -6.75 18.30
C ASN A 165 21.02 -6.51 18.32
N PRO A 166 20.46 -5.96 19.41
CA PRO A 166 19.02 -5.74 19.56
C PRO A 166 18.41 -4.84 18.48
N GLU A 167 19.14 -3.81 18.06
CA GLU A 167 18.71 -2.83 17.07
C GLU A 167 18.50 -3.51 15.70
N GLY A 168 19.48 -4.29 15.24
CA GLY A 168 19.38 -5.02 13.98
C GLY A 168 18.27 -6.08 14.01
N ARG A 169 18.12 -6.81 15.12
CA ARG A 169 16.99 -7.73 15.30
C ARG A 169 15.62 -7.04 15.21
N GLN A 170 15.49 -5.85 15.79
CA GLN A 170 14.24 -5.07 15.69
C GLN A 170 13.93 -4.67 14.25
N GLN A 171 14.95 -4.43 13.42
CA GLN A 171 14.74 -4.18 11.99
C GLN A 171 14.34 -5.44 11.22
N ASN A 172 14.84 -6.61 11.61
CA ASN A 172 14.49 -7.89 11.00
C ASN A 172 13.06 -8.36 11.35
N ARG A 173 12.56 -8.03 12.54
CA ARG A 173 11.15 -8.22 12.91
C ARG A 173 10.25 -7.23 12.15
N ARG A 174 9.95 -7.53 10.89
CA ARG A 174 9.21 -6.63 9.98
C ARG A 174 8.16 -7.34 9.15
N THR A 175 7.24 -6.54 8.64
CA THR A 175 6.29 -6.91 7.59
C THR A 175 6.57 -6.03 6.38
N GLU A 176 6.51 -6.60 5.19
CA GLU A 176 6.72 -5.91 3.92
C GLU A 176 5.71 -6.39 2.88
N PHE A 177 5.51 -5.62 1.82
CA PHE A 177 4.82 -6.10 0.64
C PHE A 177 5.63 -5.82 -0.62
N ARG A 178 5.43 -6.61 -1.67
CA ARG A 178 5.96 -6.33 -3.00
C ARG A 178 4.85 -6.47 -4.03
N VAL A 179 4.91 -5.66 -5.08
CA VAL A 179 3.93 -5.76 -6.18
C VAL A 179 4.35 -6.87 -7.13
N LEU A 180 3.45 -7.83 -7.35
CA LEU A 180 3.64 -8.94 -8.29
C LEU A 180 3.12 -8.59 -9.69
N LYS A 181 2.02 -7.83 -9.73
CA LYS A 181 1.33 -7.41 -10.95
C LYS A 181 0.54 -6.14 -10.67
N ASN A 182 0.43 -5.23 -11.65
CA ASN A 182 -0.45 -4.07 -11.63
C ASN A 182 -0.98 -3.77 -13.03
#